data_AF-B7QCD9-F1
#
_entry.id   AF-B7QCD9-F1
#
_cell.length_a   1.000
_cell.length_b   1.000
_cell.length_c   1.000
_cell.angle_alpha   90.00
_cell.angle_beta   90.00
_cell.angle_gamma   90.00
#
_symmetry.space_group_name_H-M   'P 1'
#
loop_
_entity.id
_entity.type
_entity.pdbx_description
1 polymer ?
#
loop_
_entity_poly.entity_id
_entity_poly.type
_entity_poly.pdbx_seq_one_letter_code
_entity_poly.pdbx_strand_id
1 'polypeptide(L)'
;MKESVLAGASGIGQSPRALHGAECCRLNVRKLVEHVQLVLSDGGPGADVLEAQYARLLLQLLGCSGWQTALPQKLYGNVLQLVCRNLRQGKGDAVILSRTLHVLVAEGFYQEHLEEVLDALAGSFGRLRETGGGSLMAPQLAALLEVCRRLGASRRHLLCSVGEPILRSLLVLCTWNSLQLKELALEFLALQLSLHHPAGCASQSGSGQGADDGDGLWRALLGEWHVLLLQMLKQSSTSSTTLTAPEASLRGVQVWLVSESLHQLTGAGKPCGALPDAVDSLCTQSPNREALPWLEVLACYLWKFPETAAHAVTSLRKLLEFLTQCYSACKLLDVKRCILLCYSAAVRAYGPRKGCHVGKLPWPVWTLMWEQTVK
;
A
#
# COMPACT_ATOMS: atom_id res chain seq x y z
N MET A 1 15.50 4.87 18.66
CA MET A 1 14.53 4.90 17.54
C MET A 1 13.94 3.51 17.28
N LYS A 2 13.18 2.96 18.24
CA LYS A 2 12.58 1.62 18.12
C LYS A 2 11.04 1.64 18.07
N GLU A 3 10.40 2.81 18.09
CA GLU A 3 8.92 2.92 18.09
C GLU A 3 8.35 4.05 17.20
N SER A 4 9.16 4.84 16.49
CA SER A 4 8.64 6.07 15.84
C SER A 4 8.31 5.97 14.35
N VAL A 5 8.43 4.81 13.70
CA VAL A 5 8.15 4.68 12.24
C VAL A 5 6.79 4.03 11.97
N LEU A 6 6.27 3.22 12.91
CA LEU A 6 4.90 2.69 12.83
C LEU A 6 3.86 3.61 13.49
N ALA A 7 4.30 4.55 14.34
CA ALA A 7 3.44 5.59 14.91
C ALA A 7 3.21 6.80 13.96
N GLY A 8 3.90 6.85 12.82
CA GLY A 8 3.78 7.94 11.83
C GLY A 8 2.70 7.73 10.75
N ALA A 9 2.10 6.53 10.68
CA ALA A 9 1.08 6.19 9.68
C ALA A 9 -0.36 6.21 10.24
N SER A 10 -0.54 6.46 11.54
CA SER A 10 -1.83 6.48 12.22
C SER A 10 -2.49 7.87 12.28
N GLY A 11 -2.02 8.83 11.47
CA GLY A 11 -2.43 10.23 11.52
C GLY A 11 -2.90 10.84 10.20
N ILE A 12 -3.37 10.03 9.23
CA ILE A 12 -4.02 10.55 8.00
C ILE A 12 -5.29 9.74 7.70
N GLY A 13 -6.00 9.35 8.75
CA GLY A 13 -7.44 9.16 8.64
C GLY A 13 -8.05 10.54 8.79
N GLN A 14 -8.31 11.26 7.68
CA GLN A 14 -9.50 12.09 7.72
C GLN A 14 -10.66 11.10 7.85
N SER A 15 -11.03 10.81 9.12
CA SER A 15 -12.39 10.49 9.50
C SER A 15 -13.29 11.32 8.60
N PRO A 16 -14.34 10.74 7.97
CA PRO A 16 -15.24 11.53 7.14
C PRO A 16 -15.57 12.76 7.96
N ARG A 17 -15.09 13.93 7.49
CA ARG A 17 -15.33 15.19 8.18
C ARG A 17 -16.82 15.19 8.34
N ALA A 18 -17.25 15.04 9.60
CA ALA A 18 -18.65 15.08 9.97
C ALA A 18 -19.23 16.26 9.21
N LEU A 19 -20.19 15.98 8.33
CA LEU A 19 -21.05 16.98 7.72
C LEU A 19 -21.72 17.68 8.90
N HIS A 20 -21.03 18.65 9.47
CA HIS A 20 -21.51 19.43 10.60
C HIS A 20 -22.63 20.31 10.08
N GLY A 21 -23.82 20.10 10.64
CA GLY A 21 -24.89 21.07 10.59
C GLY A 21 -25.96 20.81 9.53
N ALA A 22 -26.51 19.60 9.48
CA ALA A 22 -27.95 19.51 9.30
C ALA A 22 -28.54 19.14 10.65
N GLU A 23 -29.19 20.11 11.31
CA GLU A 23 -30.04 19.84 12.46
C GLU A 23 -30.91 18.63 12.14
N CYS A 24 -30.90 17.64 13.03
CA CYS A 24 -31.58 16.37 12.87
C CYS A 24 -33.09 16.62 12.74
N CYS A 25 -33.56 16.83 11.51
CA CYS A 25 -34.96 16.65 11.18
C CYS A 25 -35.34 15.26 11.68
N ARG A 26 -36.52 15.16 12.30
CA ARG A 26 -37.15 13.95 12.86
C ARG A 26 -37.48 12.91 11.75
N LEU A 27 -36.51 12.60 10.90
CA LEU A 27 -36.64 11.69 9.77
C LEU A 27 -36.58 10.27 10.30
N ASN A 28 -37.61 9.50 9.97
CA ASN A 28 -37.61 8.06 10.22
C ASN A 28 -36.70 7.39 9.18
N VAL A 29 -35.38 7.41 9.44
CA VAL A 29 -34.34 6.86 8.55
C VAL A 29 -34.66 5.44 8.15
N ARG A 30 -35.16 4.62 9.08
CA ARG A 30 -35.58 3.25 8.80
C ARG A 30 -36.62 3.16 7.69
N LYS A 31 -37.75 3.87 7.82
CA LYS A 31 -38.82 3.84 6.81
C LYS A 31 -38.35 4.33 5.44
N LEU A 32 -37.49 5.35 5.43
CA LEU A 32 -36.93 5.87 4.18
C LEU A 32 -35.99 4.87 3.52
N VAL A 33 -35.13 4.20 4.30
CA VAL A 33 -34.24 3.15 3.78
C VAL A 33 -35.03 1.94 3.30
N GLU A 34 -36.10 1.53 4.00
CA GLU A 34 -37.00 0.46 3.53
C GLU A 34 -37.62 0.82 2.16
N HIS A 35 -38.09 2.05 1.99
CA HIS A 35 -38.64 2.54 0.73
C HIS A 35 -37.57 2.59 -0.38
N VAL A 36 -36.40 3.13 -0.09
CA VAL A 36 -35.27 3.20 -1.04
C VAL A 36 -34.84 1.79 -1.47
N GLN A 37 -34.75 0.85 -0.53
CA GLN A 37 -34.40 -0.55 -0.82
C GLN A 37 -35.43 -1.19 -1.76
N LEU A 38 -36.72 -0.96 -1.54
CA LEU A 38 -37.80 -1.46 -2.40
C LEU A 38 -37.63 -0.96 -3.84
N VAL A 39 -37.51 0.37 -4.01
CA VAL A 39 -37.40 1.00 -5.33
C VAL A 39 -36.16 0.51 -6.09
N LEU A 40 -35.01 0.43 -5.42
CA LEU A 40 -33.77 -0.05 -6.03
C LEU A 40 -33.76 -1.57 -6.30
N SER A 41 -34.71 -2.32 -5.73
CA SER A 41 -34.84 -3.77 -5.96
C SER A 41 -35.67 -4.12 -7.18
N ASP A 42 -36.66 -3.29 -7.55
CA ASP A 42 -37.69 -3.59 -8.57
C ASP A 42 -37.22 -3.39 -10.03
N GLY A 43 -36.11 -2.69 -10.27
CA GLY A 43 -35.31 -2.73 -11.52
C GLY A 43 -36.07 -2.85 -12.85
N GLY A 44 -37.01 -1.94 -13.12
CA GLY A 44 -37.78 -1.91 -14.36
C GLY A 44 -37.07 -1.18 -15.51
N PRO A 45 -37.35 -1.52 -16.79
CA PRO A 45 -36.78 -0.81 -17.94
C PRO A 45 -37.21 0.67 -17.95
N GLY A 46 -36.25 1.59 -17.91
CA GLY A 46 -36.48 3.04 -17.86
C GLY A 46 -36.27 3.70 -16.48
N ALA A 47 -35.84 2.94 -15.47
CA ALA A 47 -35.66 3.41 -14.10
C ALA A 47 -34.33 4.16 -13.82
N ASP A 48 -33.41 4.23 -14.78
CA ASP A 48 -32.01 4.67 -14.56
C ASP A 48 -31.86 6.03 -13.84
N VAL A 49 -32.67 7.04 -14.21
CA VAL A 49 -32.60 8.36 -13.58
C VAL A 49 -33.15 8.34 -12.16
N LEU A 50 -34.24 7.61 -11.92
CA LEU A 50 -34.83 7.46 -10.60
C LEU A 50 -33.92 6.65 -9.69
N GLU A 51 -33.37 5.53 -10.17
CA GLU A 51 -32.41 4.70 -9.45
C GLU A 51 -31.17 5.49 -9.01
N ALA A 52 -30.63 6.34 -9.88
CA ALA A 52 -29.51 7.21 -9.52
C ALA A 52 -29.87 8.19 -8.38
N GLN A 53 -31.06 8.77 -8.39
CA GLN A 53 -31.52 9.66 -7.31
C GLN A 53 -31.78 8.91 -6.00
N TYR A 54 -32.36 7.71 -6.06
CA TYR A 54 -32.57 6.86 -4.89
C TYR A 54 -31.25 6.35 -4.30
N ALA A 55 -30.25 6.06 -5.13
CA ALA A 55 -28.90 5.74 -4.66
C ALA A 55 -28.22 6.94 -3.96
N ARG A 56 -28.40 8.17 -4.48
CA ARG A 56 -27.93 9.40 -3.80
C ARG A 56 -28.63 9.60 -2.48
N LEU A 57 -29.94 9.42 -2.44
CA LEU A 57 -30.74 9.53 -1.22
C LEU A 57 -30.28 8.51 -0.18
N LEU A 58 -30.02 7.26 -0.58
CA LEU A 58 -29.47 6.25 0.33
C LEU A 58 -28.17 6.73 0.97
N LEU A 59 -27.23 7.24 0.16
CA LEU A 59 -25.96 7.75 0.65
C LEU A 59 -26.15 8.93 1.62
N GLN A 60 -27.10 9.83 1.34
CA GLN A 60 -27.44 10.94 2.24
C GLN A 60 -28.01 10.46 3.58
N LEU A 61 -28.91 9.46 3.55
CA LEU A 61 -29.50 8.86 4.75
C LEU A 61 -28.45 8.17 5.63
N LEU A 62 -27.49 7.47 5.01
CA LEU A 62 -26.35 6.88 5.71
C LEU A 62 -25.31 7.93 6.15
N GLY A 63 -25.41 9.17 5.69
CA GLY A 63 -24.62 10.30 6.18
C GLY A 63 -25.21 10.97 7.44
N CYS A 64 -26.45 10.63 7.82
CA CYS A 64 -27.08 11.16 9.03
C CYS A 64 -26.51 10.48 10.28
N SER A 65 -26.25 11.27 11.33
CA SER A 65 -25.78 10.73 12.62
C SER A 65 -26.78 9.72 13.19
N GLY A 66 -26.30 8.54 13.61
CA GLY A 66 -27.10 7.53 14.30
C GLY A 66 -27.85 6.55 13.39
N TRP A 67 -27.62 6.58 12.07
CA TRP A 67 -28.22 5.63 11.13
C TRP A 67 -27.98 4.16 11.52
N GLN A 68 -26.81 3.86 12.13
CA GLN A 68 -26.43 2.50 12.54
C GLN A 68 -27.39 1.95 13.59
N THR A 69 -27.87 2.81 14.50
CA THR A 69 -28.83 2.44 15.55
C THR A 69 -30.27 2.40 15.03
N ALA A 70 -30.56 3.10 13.94
CA ALA A 70 -31.90 3.18 13.36
C ALA A 70 -32.23 1.98 12.46
N LEU A 71 -31.22 1.34 11.85
CA LEU A 71 -31.41 0.22 10.92
C LEU A 71 -31.32 -1.13 11.65
N PRO A 72 -32.39 -1.95 11.63
CA PRO A 72 -32.30 -3.34 12.07
C PRO A 72 -31.28 -4.13 11.23
N GLN A 73 -30.62 -5.11 11.84
CA GLN A 73 -29.59 -5.94 11.17
C GLN A 73 -30.07 -6.54 9.84
N LYS A 74 -31.30 -7.04 9.77
CA LYS A 74 -31.89 -7.56 8.54
C LYS A 74 -31.99 -6.51 7.43
N LEU A 75 -32.41 -5.28 7.77
CA LEU A 75 -32.51 -4.19 6.80
C LEU A 75 -31.12 -3.74 6.33
N TYR A 76 -30.16 -3.66 7.25
CA TYR A 76 -28.76 -3.40 6.92
C TYR A 76 -28.21 -4.45 5.93
N GLY A 77 -28.39 -5.74 6.22
CA GLY A 77 -27.95 -6.83 5.35
C GLY A 77 -28.56 -6.76 3.95
N ASN A 78 -29.87 -6.50 3.86
CA ASN A 78 -30.55 -6.32 2.57
C ASN A 78 -29.97 -5.16 1.76
N VAL A 79 -29.72 -4.01 2.41
CA VAL A 79 -29.16 -2.82 1.75
C VAL A 79 -27.72 -3.10 1.29
N LEU A 80 -26.92 -3.76 2.12
CA LEU A 80 -25.56 -4.15 1.76
C LEU A 80 -25.55 -5.09 0.55
N GLN A 81 -26.37 -6.13 0.56
CA GLN A 81 -26.54 -7.06 -0.56
C GLN A 81 -26.98 -6.35 -1.84
N LEU A 82 -27.94 -5.44 -1.74
CA LEU A 82 -28.41 -4.64 -2.86
C LEU A 82 -27.28 -3.80 -3.48
N VAL A 83 -26.50 -3.10 -2.64
CA VAL A 83 -25.35 -2.30 -3.08
C VAL A 83 -24.29 -3.19 -3.72
N CYS A 84 -23.93 -4.31 -3.09
CA CYS A 84 -22.97 -5.29 -3.61
C CYS A 84 -23.41 -5.86 -4.96
N ARG A 85 -24.69 -6.24 -5.09
CA ARG A 85 -25.27 -6.75 -6.34
C ARG A 85 -25.23 -5.73 -7.45
N ASN A 86 -25.69 -4.51 -7.19
CA ASN A 86 -25.72 -3.44 -8.20
C ASN A 86 -24.31 -3.05 -8.62
N LEU A 87 -23.38 -2.96 -7.65
CA LEU A 87 -21.97 -2.73 -7.93
C LEU A 87 -21.37 -3.88 -8.74
N ARG A 88 -21.70 -5.15 -8.48
CA ARG A 88 -21.23 -6.31 -9.26
C ARG A 88 -21.80 -6.35 -10.68
N GLN A 89 -23.01 -5.88 -10.87
CA GLN A 89 -23.69 -5.87 -12.18
C GLN A 89 -23.40 -4.61 -13.01
N GLY A 90 -22.72 -3.61 -12.43
CA GLY A 90 -22.52 -2.32 -13.09
C GLY A 90 -23.83 -1.55 -13.30
N LYS A 91 -24.83 -1.78 -12.43
CA LYS A 91 -26.13 -1.09 -12.49
C LYS A 91 -26.09 0.14 -11.60
N GLY A 92 -26.53 1.27 -12.12
CA GLY A 92 -26.54 2.55 -11.42
C GLY A 92 -25.17 3.25 -11.39
N ASP A 93 -25.12 4.39 -10.67
CA ASP A 93 -23.90 5.19 -10.55
C ASP A 93 -22.88 4.50 -9.63
N ALA A 94 -21.82 3.96 -10.25
CA ALA A 94 -20.79 3.22 -9.55
C ALA A 94 -20.00 4.07 -8.54
N VAL A 95 -19.90 5.41 -8.72
CA VAL A 95 -19.25 6.29 -7.72
C VAL A 95 -20.09 6.30 -6.45
N ILE A 96 -21.40 6.49 -6.61
CA ILE A 96 -22.35 6.55 -5.49
C ILE A 96 -22.39 5.21 -4.78
N LEU A 97 -22.56 4.11 -5.51
CA LEU A 97 -22.60 2.78 -4.93
C LEU A 97 -21.31 2.43 -4.17
N SER A 98 -20.16 2.85 -4.69
CA SER A 98 -18.87 2.62 -4.02
C SER A 98 -18.73 3.45 -2.74
N ARG A 99 -19.23 4.70 -2.73
CA ARG A 99 -19.28 5.53 -1.52
C ARG A 99 -20.25 4.96 -0.49
N THR A 100 -21.42 4.51 -0.92
CA THR A 100 -22.42 3.84 -0.08
C THR A 100 -21.82 2.58 0.54
N LEU A 101 -21.15 1.74 -0.27
CA LEU A 101 -20.46 0.56 0.24
C LEU A 101 -19.40 0.93 1.27
N HIS A 102 -18.58 1.95 1.01
CA HIS A 102 -17.58 2.43 1.97
C HIS A 102 -18.21 2.81 3.32
N VAL A 103 -19.30 3.57 3.34
CA VAL A 103 -20.00 3.93 4.60
C VAL A 103 -20.53 2.68 5.31
N LEU A 104 -21.15 1.76 4.57
CA LEU A 104 -21.69 0.52 5.13
C LEU A 104 -20.61 -0.37 5.75
N VAL A 105 -19.41 -0.43 5.17
CA VAL A 105 -18.31 -1.23 5.73
C VAL A 105 -17.55 -0.49 6.83
N ALA A 106 -17.41 0.84 6.74
CA ALA A 106 -16.66 1.65 7.71
C ALA A 106 -17.39 1.91 9.02
N GLU A 107 -18.71 1.84 9.02
CA GLU A 107 -19.50 2.11 10.23
C GLU A 107 -20.53 1.01 10.55
N GLY A 108 -20.70 0.02 9.67
CA GLY A 108 -21.69 -1.05 9.83
C GLY A 108 -21.13 -2.42 10.26
N PHE A 109 -22.02 -3.41 10.21
CA PHE A 109 -21.82 -4.79 10.68
C PHE A 109 -21.75 -5.81 9.52
N TYR A 110 -20.83 -5.62 8.58
CA TYR A 110 -20.77 -6.39 7.33
C TYR A 110 -20.24 -7.84 7.48
N GLN A 111 -19.85 -8.29 8.68
CA GLN A 111 -19.14 -9.56 8.89
C GLN A 111 -19.92 -10.79 8.38
N GLU A 112 -21.25 -10.79 8.49
CA GLU A 112 -22.12 -11.86 7.98
C GLU A 112 -22.18 -11.90 6.43
N HIS A 113 -21.80 -10.80 5.78
CA HIS A 113 -21.86 -10.58 4.34
C HIS A 113 -20.46 -10.38 3.71
N LEU A 114 -19.40 -10.81 4.41
CA LEU A 114 -18.02 -10.53 4.03
C LEU A 114 -17.68 -10.97 2.60
N GLU A 115 -18.02 -12.21 2.24
CA GLU A 115 -17.73 -12.77 0.91
C GLU A 115 -18.45 -11.97 -0.19
N GLU A 116 -19.70 -11.55 0.05
CA GLU A 116 -20.47 -10.76 -0.91
C GLU A 116 -19.84 -9.38 -1.16
N VAL A 117 -19.30 -8.76 -0.10
CA VAL A 117 -18.56 -7.49 -0.17
C VAL A 117 -17.27 -7.65 -0.98
N LEU A 118 -16.47 -8.67 -0.66
CA LEU A 118 -15.21 -8.92 -1.34
C LEU A 118 -15.42 -9.25 -2.83
N ASP A 119 -16.38 -10.11 -3.14
CA ASP A 119 -16.78 -10.43 -4.52
C ASP A 119 -17.24 -9.19 -5.29
N ALA A 120 -18.03 -8.31 -4.66
CA ALA A 120 -18.52 -7.10 -5.31
C ALA A 120 -17.37 -6.13 -5.62
N LEU A 121 -16.41 -5.99 -4.71
CA LEU A 121 -15.20 -5.18 -4.91
C LEU A 121 -14.35 -5.79 -6.03
N ALA A 122 -14.00 -7.08 -5.95
CA ALA A 122 -13.20 -7.78 -6.95
C ALA A 122 -13.83 -7.68 -8.35
N GLY A 123 -15.12 -7.99 -8.46
CA GLY A 123 -15.88 -7.89 -9.71
C GLY A 123 -15.92 -6.46 -10.25
N SER A 124 -16.04 -5.46 -9.37
CA SER A 124 -16.01 -4.06 -9.81
C SER A 124 -14.66 -3.64 -10.37
N PHE A 125 -13.55 -3.98 -9.71
CA PHE A 125 -12.21 -3.69 -10.24
C PHE A 125 -11.93 -4.43 -11.55
N GLY A 126 -12.50 -5.63 -11.74
CA GLY A 126 -12.46 -6.35 -13.02
C GLY A 126 -13.07 -5.54 -14.16
N ARG A 127 -14.26 -4.98 -13.97
CA ARG A 127 -14.95 -4.17 -15.00
C ARG A 127 -14.31 -2.79 -15.22
N LEU A 128 -13.73 -2.18 -14.18
CA LEU A 128 -12.98 -0.93 -14.35
C LEU A 128 -11.83 -1.09 -15.34
N ARG A 129 -11.14 -2.23 -15.27
CA ARG A 129 -10.07 -2.58 -16.22
C ARG A 129 -10.57 -2.62 -17.67
N GLU A 130 -11.80 -3.08 -17.90
CA GLU A 130 -12.41 -3.15 -19.23
C GLU A 130 -12.90 -1.78 -19.73
N THR A 131 -13.34 -0.91 -18.83
CA THR A 131 -14.00 0.37 -19.17
C THR A 131 -13.10 1.59 -19.06
N GLY A 132 -11.93 1.49 -18.43
CA GLY A 132 -10.94 2.57 -18.31
C GLY A 132 -11.29 3.70 -17.32
N GLY A 133 -12.31 3.52 -16.47
CA GLY A 133 -12.85 4.58 -15.60
C GLY A 133 -12.09 4.79 -14.28
N GLY A 134 -11.13 5.74 -14.24
CA GLY A 134 -10.28 5.94 -13.04
C GLY A 134 -10.92 6.63 -11.83
N SER A 135 -11.97 7.44 -12.03
CA SER A 135 -12.63 8.21 -10.95
C SER A 135 -13.38 7.33 -9.93
N LEU A 136 -13.61 6.06 -10.26
CA LEU A 136 -14.34 5.08 -9.47
C LEU A 136 -13.48 4.39 -8.41
N MET A 137 -12.15 4.44 -8.55
CA MET A 137 -11.24 3.61 -7.76
C MET A 137 -11.11 4.06 -6.30
N ALA A 138 -11.16 5.36 -6.00
CA ALA A 138 -10.84 5.84 -4.65
C ALA A 138 -11.84 5.38 -3.58
N PRO A 139 -13.17 5.53 -3.75
CA PRO A 139 -14.12 5.02 -2.75
C PRO A 139 -14.10 3.48 -2.61
N GLN A 140 -13.80 2.76 -3.70
CA GLN A 140 -13.67 1.30 -3.69
C GLN A 140 -12.45 0.84 -2.92
N LEU A 141 -11.30 1.49 -3.14
CA LEU A 141 -10.09 1.23 -2.37
C LEU A 141 -10.26 1.57 -0.91
N ALA A 142 -10.96 2.67 -0.58
CA ALA A 142 -11.26 3.02 0.80
C ALA A 142 -12.11 1.94 1.50
N ALA A 143 -13.18 1.47 0.83
CA ALA A 143 -13.99 0.35 1.32
C ALA A 143 -13.16 -0.93 1.51
N LEU A 144 -12.33 -1.28 0.53
CA LEU A 144 -11.47 -2.46 0.60
C LEU A 144 -10.45 -2.36 1.73
N LEU A 145 -9.77 -1.23 1.88
CA LEU A 145 -8.81 -0.99 2.95
C LEU A 145 -9.47 -1.11 4.32
N GLU A 146 -10.69 -0.62 4.48
CA GLU A 146 -11.44 -0.76 5.72
C GLU A 146 -11.75 -2.23 6.04
N VAL A 147 -12.17 -3.00 5.04
CA VAL A 147 -12.36 -4.45 5.17
C VAL A 147 -11.05 -5.14 5.57
N CYS A 148 -9.95 -4.81 4.89
CA CYS A 148 -8.63 -5.35 5.17
C CYS A 148 -8.14 -5.01 6.60
N ARG A 149 -8.31 -3.77 7.06
CA ARG A 149 -7.90 -3.33 8.41
C ARG A 149 -8.66 -4.08 9.50
N ARG A 150 -9.96 -4.29 9.33
CA ARG A 150 -10.81 -5.00 10.30
C ARG A 150 -10.55 -6.50 10.36
N LEU A 151 -10.27 -7.13 9.22
CA LEU A 151 -9.93 -8.55 9.18
C LEU A 151 -8.50 -8.82 9.66
N GLY A 152 -7.56 -7.92 9.37
CA GLY A 152 -6.14 -8.08 9.67
C GLY A 152 -5.57 -9.39 9.12
N ALA A 153 -4.57 -9.94 9.82
CA ALA A 153 -3.92 -11.20 9.43
C ALA A 153 -4.81 -12.45 9.59
N SER A 154 -5.98 -12.34 10.23
CA SER A 154 -6.83 -13.51 10.56
C SER A 154 -7.43 -14.22 9.34
N ARG A 155 -7.60 -13.51 8.23
CA ARG A 155 -8.13 -14.02 6.95
C ARG A 155 -7.11 -13.84 5.82
N ARG A 156 -5.82 -14.01 6.12
CA ARG A 156 -4.69 -13.79 5.19
C ARG A 156 -4.94 -14.36 3.80
N HIS A 157 -5.23 -15.66 3.68
CA HIS A 157 -5.42 -16.30 2.37
C HIS A 157 -6.53 -15.68 1.54
N LEU A 158 -7.67 -15.35 2.17
CA LEU A 158 -8.79 -14.69 1.51
C LEU A 158 -8.43 -13.27 1.04
N LEU A 159 -7.71 -12.53 1.88
CA LEU A 159 -7.25 -11.17 1.55
C LEU A 159 -6.20 -11.16 0.44
N CYS A 160 -5.34 -12.18 0.39
CA CYS A 160 -4.38 -12.40 -0.71
C CYS A 160 -5.12 -12.75 -2.01
N SER A 161 -6.02 -13.74 -1.97
CA SER A 161 -6.74 -14.22 -3.16
C SER A 161 -7.61 -13.14 -3.81
N VAL A 162 -8.20 -12.25 -3.00
CA VAL A 162 -8.97 -11.09 -3.49
C VAL A 162 -8.04 -9.93 -3.86
N GLY A 163 -6.92 -9.77 -3.16
CA GLY A 163 -6.01 -8.66 -3.35
C GLY A 163 -5.20 -8.72 -4.64
N GLU A 164 -4.71 -9.90 -5.03
CA GLU A 164 -3.91 -10.08 -6.23
C GLU A 164 -4.62 -9.63 -7.53
N PRO A 165 -5.87 -10.05 -7.82
CA PRO A 165 -6.61 -9.57 -8.98
C PRO A 165 -6.83 -8.05 -8.97
N ILE A 166 -7.11 -7.47 -7.80
CA ILE A 166 -7.35 -6.03 -7.65
C ILE A 166 -6.05 -5.25 -7.90
N LEU A 167 -4.93 -5.69 -7.33
CA LEU A 167 -3.61 -5.10 -7.60
C LEU A 167 -3.25 -5.15 -9.08
N ARG A 168 -3.58 -6.25 -9.77
CA ARG A 168 -3.38 -6.34 -11.23
C ARG A 168 -4.24 -5.32 -11.98
N SER A 169 -5.51 -5.12 -11.59
CA SER A 169 -6.35 -4.07 -12.17
C SER A 169 -5.79 -2.66 -11.93
N LEU A 170 -5.25 -2.38 -10.73
CA LEU A 170 -4.63 -1.08 -10.42
C LEU A 170 -3.38 -0.81 -11.28
N LEU A 171 -2.54 -1.84 -11.50
CA LEU A 171 -1.39 -1.79 -12.39
C LEU A 171 -1.79 -1.45 -13.82
N VAL A 172 -2.79 -2.12 -14.38
CA VAL A 172 -3.24 -1.86 -15.77
C VAL A 172 -3.83 -0.46 -15.91
N LEU A 173 -4.61 -0.03 -14.91
CA LEU A 173 -5.31 1.24 -15.01
C LEU A 173 -4.36 2.43 -14.94
N CYS A 174 -3.25 2.37 -14.16
CA CYS A 174 -2.15 3.35 -14.07
C CYS A 174 -2.54 4.86 -14.06
N THR A 175 -3.81 5.18 -13.81
CA THR A 175 -4.40 6.52 -13.99
C THR A 175 -4.60 7.18 -12.65
N TRP A 176 -3.52 7.19 -11.85
CA TRP A 176 -3.56 7.73 -10.50
C TRP A 176 -3.38 9.24 -10.53
N ASN A 177 -4.36 9.92 -11.13
CA ASN A 177 -4.26 11.33 -11.44
C ASN A 177 -4.48 12.22 -10.21
N SER A 178 -4.96 11.64 -9.09
CA SER A 178 -5.10 12.34 -7.81
C SER A 178 -4.14 11.78 -6.76
N LEU A 179 -3.64 12.66 -5.89
CA LEU A 179 -2.79 12.28 -4.75
C LEU A 179 -3.50 11.26 -3.85
N GLN A 180 -4.79 11.47 -3.56
CA GLN A 180 -5.59 10.55 -2.75
C GLN A 180 -5.64 9.14 -3.33
N LEU A 181 -5.82 8.99 -4.65
CA LEU A 181 -5.85 7.67 -5.27
C LEU A 181 -4.48 6.99 -5.21
N LYS A 182 -3.39 7.75 -5.39
CA LYS A 182 -2.02 7.24 -5.20
C LYS A 182 -1.81 6.74 -3.77
N GLU A 183 -2.20 7.52 -2.77
CA GLU A 183 -2.07 7.15 -1.35
C GLU A 183 -2.81 5.85 -1.05
N LEU A 184 -4.08 5.74 -1.46
CA LEU A 184 -4.88 4.54 -1.24
C LEU A 184 -4.31 3.31 -1.96
N ALA A 185 -3.83 3.46 -3.18
CA ALA A 185 -3.22 2.35 -3.94
C ALA A 185 -1.91 1.87 -3.30
N LEU A 186 -1.06 2.79 -2.85
CA LEU A 186 0.20 2.46 -2.17
C LEU A 186 -0.05 1.87 -0.77
N GLU A 187 -1.06 2.34 -0.05
CA GLU A 187 -1.46 1.75 1.22
C GLU A 187 -1.98 0.32 1.03
N PHE A 188 -2.79 0.09 0.00
CA PHE A 188 -3.29 -1.24 -0.31
C PHE A 188 -2.15 -2.19 -0.71
N LEU A 189 -1.18 -1.73 -1.50
CA LEU A 189 0.02 -2.51 -1.82
C LEU A 189 0.85 -2.81 -0.55
N ALA A 190 1.00 -1.85 0.36
CA ALA A 190 1.71 -2.06 1.63
C ALA A 190 1.07 -3.16 2.48
N LEU A 191 -0.27 -3.18 2.52
CA LEU A 191 -1.03 -4.21 3.21
C LEU A 191 -0.84 -5.57 2.54
N GLN A 192 -0.94 -5.64 1.21
CA GLN A 192 -0.72 -6.89 0.46
C GLN A 192 0.71 -7.42 0.64
N LEU A 193 1.73 -6.57 0.60
CA LEU A 193 3.10 -6.98 0.94
C LEU A 193 3.19 -7.57 2.34
N SER A 194 2.57 -6.93 3.32
CA SER A 194 2.56 -7.43 4.71
C SER A 194 1.86 -8.78 4.81
N LEU A 195 0.77 -8.98 4.08
CA LEU A 195 0.06 -10.24 4.00
C LEU A 195 0.85 -11.31 3.23
N HIS A 196 1.63 -10.99 2.21
CA HIS A 196 2.43 -11.96 1.47
C HIS A 196 3.82 -12.20 2.07
N HIS A 197 4.17 -11.52 3.17
CA HIS A 197 5.51 -11.61 3.73
C HIS A 197 5.90 -13.07 4.04
N PRO A 198 7.09 -13.54 3.60
CA PRO A 198 7.49 -14.95 3.73
C PRO A 198 7.62 -15.43 5.17
N ALA A 199 7.98 -14.55 6.10
CA ALA A 199 8.03 -14.88 7.53
C ALA A 199 6.65 -14.84 8.23
N GLY A 200 5.58 -14.46 7.52
CA GLY A 200 4.25 -14.22 8.09
C GLY A 200 4.24 -13.15 9.20
N CYS A 201 3.04 -12.78 9.67
CA CYS A 201 2.90 -12.06 10.93
C CYS A 201 3.25 -13.03 12.07
N ALA A 202 4.53 -13.17 12.40
CA ALA A 202 5.08 -13.83 13.59
C ALA A 202 4.13 -14.85 14.27
N SER A 203 3.82 -15.96 13.61
CA SER A 203 3.32 -17.13 14.33
C SER A 203 4.51 -17.69 15.10
N GLN A 204 4.41 -17.73 16.43
CA GLN A 204 5.41 -18.32 17.33
C GLN A 204 5.70 -19.80 17.01
N SER A 205 4.84 -20.44 16.22
CA SER A 205 5.09 -21.69 15.51
C SER A 205 5.91 -21.39 14.26
N GLY A 206 7.19 -21.80 14.26
CA GLY A 206 8.18 -21.64 13.19
C GLY A 206 7.86 -22.32 11.84
N SER A 207 6.59 -22.49 11.51
CA SER A 207 6.07 -22.79 10.19
C SER A 207 5.27 -21.58 9.70
N GLY A 208 5.97 -20.51 9.32
CA GLY A 208 5.38 -19.46 8.52
C GLY A 208 4.99 -20.08 7.17
N GLN A 209 3.80 -20.65 7.08
CA GLN A 209 3.17 -20.92 5.80
C GLN A 209 3.00 -19.55 5.16
N GLY A 210 3.89 -19.21 4.23
CA GLY A 210 3.62 -18.14 3.28
C GLY A 210 2.22 -18.36 2.71
N ALA A 211 1.50 -17.28 2.38
CA ALA A 211 0.40 -17.45 1.45
C ALA A 211 1.01 -18.17 0.23
N ASP A 212 0.52 -19.36 -0.06
CA ASP A 212 1.10 -20.31 -1.01
C ASP A 212 1.34 -19.60 -2.35
N ASP A 213 2.60 -19.31 -2.68
CA ASP A 213 3.03 -18.76 -3.98
C ASP A 213 3.43 -19.91 -4.91
N GLY A 214 2.76 -21.07 -4.78
CA GLY A 214 3.05 -22.29 -5.51
C GLY A 214 3.12 -22.10 -7.04
N ASP A 215 2.37 -21.11 -7.55
CA ASP A 215 2.31 -20.77 -8.97
C ASP A 215 3.19 -19.56 -9.38
N GLY A 216 3.87 -18.90 -8.43
CA GLY A 216 4.71 -17.72 -8.69
C GLY A 216 3.95 -16.45 -9.11
N LEU A 217 2.61 -16.47 -9.03
CA LEU A 217 1.73 -15.38 -9.48
C LEU A 217 1.97 -14.10 -8.68
N TRP A 218 2.15 -14.21 -7.37
CA TRP A 218 2.44 -13.06 -6.52
C TRP A 218 3.77 -12.43 -6.89
N ARG A 219 4.82 -13.25 -7.08
CA ARG A 219 6.16 -12.75 -7.46
C ARG A 219 6.16 -12.06 -8.82
N ALA A 220 5.45 -12.60 -9.81
CA ALA A 220 5.32 -11.98 -11.12
C ALA A 220 4.64 -10.60 -11.00
N LEU A 221 3.49 -10.56 -10.32
CA LEU A 221 2.75 -9.32 -10.06
C LEU A 221 3.60 -8.30 -9.29
N LEU A 222 4.33 -8.75 -8.27
CA LEU A 222 5.20 -7.92 -7.46
C LEU A 222 6.39 -7.37 -8.26
N GLY A 223 6.89 -8.13 -9.24
CA GLY A 223 7.93 -7.67 -10.16
C GLY A 223 7.47 -6.47 -10.99
N GLU A 224 6.26 -6.54 -11.56
CA GLU A 224 5.66 -5.43 -12.31
C GLU A 224 5.47 -4.19 -11.42
N TRP A 225 4.95 -4.40 -10.20
CA TRP A 225 4.81 -3.35 -9.19
C TRP A 225 6.14 -2.72 -8.80
N HIS A 226 7.18 -3.52 -8.61
CA HIS A 226 8.52 -3.03 -8.26
C HIS A 226 9.07 -2.08 -9.34
N VAL A 227 8.93 -2.45 -10.62
CA VAL A 227 9.33 -1.60 -11.74
C VAL A 227 8.55 -0.29 -11.75
N LEU A 228 7.22 -0.34 -11.58
CA LEU A 228 6.38 0.85 -11.54
C LEU A 228 6.76 1.78 -10.38
N LEU A 229 6.95 1.24 -9.17
CA LEU A 229 7.34 2.02 -8.00
C LEU A 229 8.69 2.72 -8.20
N LEU A 230 9.67 2.03 -8.78
CA LEU A 230 10.96 2.63 -9.12
C LEU A 230 10.83 3.75 -10.14
N GLN A 231 9.99 3.58 -11.17
CA GLN A 231 9.72 4.63 -12.16
C GLN A 231 9.09 5.86 -11.50
N MET A 232 8.08 5.66 -10.64
CA MET A 232 7.45 6.75 -9.88
C MET A 232 8.45 7.49 -8.99
N LEU A 233 9.31 6.76 -8.29
CA LEU A 233 10.33 7.35 -7.41
C LEU A 233 11.36 8.17 -8.20
N LYS A 234 11.78 7.67 -9.38
CA LYS A 234 12.66 8.41 -10.29
C LYS A 234 12.01 9.69 -10.82
N GLN A 235 10.76 9.63 -11.25
CA GLN A 235 10.01 10.80 -11.74
C GLN A 235 9.88 11.89 -10.66
N SER A 236 9.66 11.51 -9.39
CA SER A 236 9.60 12.49 -8.29
C SER A 236 10.95 13.14 -7.95
N SER A 237 12.06 12.62 -8.48
CA SER A 237 13.42 13.11 -8.19
C SER A 237 13.95 14.07 -9.26
N THR A 238 13.36 14.05 -10.46
CA THR A 238 13.75 14.93 -11.57
C THR A 238 13.00 16.26 -11.56
N SER A 239 11.90 16.40 -10.80
CA SER A 239 11.23 17.67 -10.59
C SER A 239 12.10 18.59 -9.72
N SER A 240 12.52 19.74 -10.28
CA SER A 240 13.37 20.74 -9.61
C SER A 240 12.67 21.52 -8.48
N THR A 241 11.41 21.22 -8.21
CA THR A 241 10.60 21.85 -7.18
C THR A 241 10.73 21.14 -5.83
N THR A 242 10.81 21.94 -4.76
CA THR A 242 10.67 21.44 -3.38
C THR A 242 9.33 20.71 -3.24
N LEU A 243 9.38 19.42 -2.89
CA LEU A 243 8.19 18.61 -2.64
C LEU A 243 7.33 19.25 -1.54
N THR A 244 6.03 19.24 -1.73
CA THR A 244 5.09 19.58 -0.65
C THR A 244 5.16 18.51 0.45
N ALA A 245 4.74 18.84 1.68
CA ALA A 245 4.77 17.89 2.79
C ALA A 245 4.05 16.54 2.50
N PRO A 246 2.86 16.53 1.84
CA PRO A 246 2.21 15.28 1.43
C PRO A 246 3.03 14.47 0.41
N GLU A 247 3.65 15.13 -0.57
CA GLU A 247 4.48 14.46 -1.58
C GLU A 247 5.77 13.88 -0.98
N ALA A 248 6.37 14.58 -0.01
CA ALA A 248 7.51 14.07 0.74
C ALA A 248 7.16 12.83 1.58
N SER A 249 5.97 12.83 2.21
CA SER A 249 5.45 11.65 2.92
C SER A 249 5.26 10.47 1.97
N LEU A 250 4.63 10.71 0.81
CA LEU A 250 4.40 9.70 -0.21
C LEU A 250 5.71 9.09 -0.73
N ARG A 251 6.76 9.91 -0.91
CA ARG A 251 8.11 9.46 -1.28
C ARG A 251 8.66 8.47 -0.25
N GLY A 252 8.51 8.77 1.04
CA GLY A 252 8.93 7.85 2.11
C GLY A 252 8.23 6.49 2.03
N VAL A 253 6.92 6.49 1.76
CA VAL A 253 6.13 5.25 1.54
C VAL A 253 6.62 4.50 0.30
N GLN A 254 6.90 5.19 -0.80
CA GLN A 254 7.44 4.57 -2.03
C GLN A 254 8.81 3.93 -1.79
N VAL A 255 9.73 4.62 -1.13
CA VAL A 255 11.05 4.08 -0.76
C VAL A 255 10.89 2.81 0.06
N TRP A 256 9.99 2.82 1.04
CA TRP A 256 9.68 1.65 1.86
C TRP A 256 9.10 0.49 1.04
N LEU A 257 8.15 0.76 0.14
CA LEU A 257 7.53 -0.25 -0.74
C LEU A 257 8.53 -0.87 -1.72
N VAL A 258 9.43 -0.07 -2.31
CA VAL A 258 10.49 -0.58 -3.18
C VAL A 258 11.44 -1.48 -2.38
N SER A 259 11.81 -1.08 -1.17
CA SER A 259 12.65 -1.90 -0.30
C SER A 259 11.97 -3.22 0.09
N GLU A 260 10.68 -3.18 0.42
CA GLU A 260 9.88 -4.34 0.81
C GLU A 260 9.71 -5.32 -0.36
N SER A 261 9.33 -4.80 -1.53
CA SER A 261 9.20 -5.58 -2.76
C SER A 261 10.51 -6.24 -3.15
N LEU A 262 11.64 -5.52 -3.06
CA LEU A 262 12.96 -6.09 -3.30
C LEU A 262 13.26 -7.23 -2.32
N HIS A 263 12.93 -7.09 -1.04
CA HIS A 263 13.12 -8.15 -0.05
C HIS A 263 12.30 -9.41 -0.37
N GLN A 264 11.02 -9.26 -0.73
CA GLN A 264 10.18 -10.42 -1.05
C GLN A 264 10.57 -11.08 -2.39
N LEU A 265 10.93 -10.29 -3.40
CA LEU A 265 11.45 -10.77 -4.70
C LEU A 265 12.84 -11.40 -4.60
N THR A 266 13.59 -11.13 -3.54
CA THR A 266 14.88 -11.78 -3.26
C THR A 266 14.72 -13.05 -2.42
N GLY A 267 13.57 -13.22 -1.74
CA GLY A 267 13.24 -14.38 -0.92
C GLY A 267 13.80 -14.25 0.51
N ALA A 268 12.94 -14.34 1.52
CA ALA A 268 13.40 -14.39 2.91
C ALA A 268 14.06 -15.75 3.17
N GLY A 269 15.39 -15.77 3.36
CA GLY A 269 16.11 -16.96 3.82
C GLY A 269 16.80 -17.80 2.74
N LYS A 270 16.79 -17.41 1.46
CA LYS A 270 17.72 -17.97 0.46
C LYS A 270 18.83 -16.95 0.15
N PRO A 271 20.11 -17.36 0.08
CA PRO A 271 21.16 -16.47 -0.42
C PRO A 271 20.82 -16.09 -1.87
N CYS A 272 20.52 -14.82 -2.11
CA CYS A 272 19.90 -14.35 -3.34
C CYS A 272 20.88 -13.67 -4.30
N GLY A 273 20.65 -13.81 -5.61
CA GLY A 273 21.34 -13.12 -6.71
C GLY A 273 20.88 -11.68 -6.97
N ALA A 274 19.68 -11.26 -6.56
CA ALA A 274 19.14 -9.96 -6.93
C ALA A 274 19.69 -8.75 -6.14
N LEU A 275 20.18 -8.91 -4.90
CA LEU A 275 20.97 -7.85 -4.24
C LEU A 275 22.34 -7.67 -4.94
N PRO A 276 23.10 -8.74 -5.25
CA PRO A 276 24.24 -8.65 -6.15
C PRO A 276 23.94 -7.93 -7.47
N ASP A 277 22.86 -8.29 -8.16
CA ASP A 277 22.48 -7.68 -9.45
C ASP A 277 22.11 -6.19 -9.29
N ALA A 278 21.39 -5.83 -8.22
CA ALA A 278 21.07 -4.43 -7.90
C ALA A 278 22.32 -3.63 -7.54
N VAL A 279 23.27 -4.23 -6.80
CA VAL A 279 24.56 -3.62 -6.49
C VAL A 279 25.38 -3.43 -7.76
N ASP A 280 25.47 -4.43 -8.64
CA ASP A 280 26.23 -4.34 -9.89
C ASP A 280 25.59 -3.30 -10.84
N SER A 281 24.26 -3.21 -10.90
CA SER A 281 23.55 -2.17 -11.65
C SER A 281 23.75 -0.77 -11.04
N LEU A 282 23.82 -0.64 -9.72
CA LEU A 282 24.12 0.64 -9.06
C LEU A 282 25.57 1.07 -9.31
N CYS A 283 26.52 0.13 -9.23
CA CYS A 283 27.95 0.38 -9.39
C CYS A 283 28.32 0.84 -10.82
N THR A 284 27.43 0.64 -11.80
CA THR A 284 27.60 1.14 -13.17
C THR A 284 27.05 2.56 -13.38
N GLN A 285 26.37 3.14 -12.39
CA GLN A 285 25.80 4.49 -12.48
C GLN A 285 26.77 5.55 -11.94
N SER A 286 26.75 6.75 -12.55
CA SER A 286 27.49 7.90 -12.02
C SER A 286 26.80 8.49 -10.78
N PRO A 287 27.53 9.03 -9.79
CA PRO A 287 26.94 9.64 -8.60
C PRO A 287 26.32 11.01 -8.90
N ASN A 288 25.16 10.99 -9.54
CA ASN A 288 24.38 12.15 -9.95
C ASN A 288 23.02 12.17 -9.22
N ARG A 289 22.13 13.12 -9.56
CA ARG A 289 20.79 13.19 -8.97
C ARG A 289 19.90 11.98 -9.32
N GLU A 290 20.19 11.26 -10.41
CA GLU A 290 19.43 10.08 -10.82
C GLU A 290 19.69 8.88 -9.92
N ALA A 291 20.82 8.86 -9.21
CA ALA A 291 21.16 7.85 -8.21
C ALA A 291 20.37 8.00 -6.89
N LEU A 292 19.77 9.18 -6.62
CA LEU A 292 19.09 9.48 -5.35
C LEU A 292 18.01 8.44 -4.95
N PRO A 293 17.02 8.10 -5.82
CA PRO A 293 16.04 7.04 -5.55
C PRO A 293 16.65 5.75 -5.03
N TRP A 294 17.71 5.28 -5.70
CA TRP A 294 18.35 4.02 -5.37
C TRP A 294 19.12 4.09 -4.06
N LEU A 295 19.77 5.23 -3.76
CA LEU A 295 20.45 5.44 -2.49
C LEU A 295 19.45 5.46 -1.31
N GLU A 296 18.29 6.09 -1.47
CA GLU A 296 17.24 6.09 -0.45
C GLU A 296 16.68 4.68 -0.20
N VAL A 297 16.38 3.95 -1.28
CA VAL A 297 15.93 2.55 -1.23
C VAL A 297 16.97 1.67 -0.56
N LEU A 298 18.23 1.83 -0.91
CA LEU A 298 19.33 1.06 -0.35
C LEU A 298 19.51 1.35 1.15
N ALA A 299 19.49 2.62 1.55
CA ALA A 299 19.55 2.99 2.96
C ALA A 299 18.39 2.35 3.76
N CYS A 300 17.17 2.39 3.22
CA CYS A 300 16.00 1.75 3.81
C CYS A 300 16.17 0.23 3.91
N TYR A 301 16.62 -0.41 2.83
CA TYR A 301 16.81 -1.86 2.75
C TYR A 301 17.86 -2.36 3.75
N LEU A 302 19.03 -1.74 3.79
CA LEU A 302 20.10 -2.09 4.74
C LEU A 302 19.66 -1.90 6.19
N TRP A 303 18.82 -0.89 6.45
CA TRP A 303 18.30 -0.63 7.78
C TRP A 303 17.28 -1.69 8.22
N LYS A 304 16.38 -2.09 7.32
CA LYS A 304 15.25 -2.96 7.62
C LYS A 304 15.57 -4.45 7.54
N PHE A 305 16.42 -4.85 6.58
CA PHE A 305 16.74 -6.26 6.29
C PHE A 305 18.23 -6.58 6.43
N PRO A 306 18.84 -6.32 7.61
CA PRO A 306 20.26 -6.50 7.80
C PRO A 306 20.71 -7.97 7.62
N GLU A 307 19.85 -8.92 7.97
CA GLU A 307 20.18 -10.36 7.88
C GLU A 307 20.26 -10.83 6.43
N THR A 308 19.36 -10.38 5.56
CA THR A 308 19.35 -10.74 4.13
C THR A 308 20.61 -10.26 3.43
N ALA A 309 21.03 -9.02 3.70
CA ALA A 309 22.28 -8.48 3.14
C ALA A 309 23.55 -9.09 3.79
N ALA A 310 23.47 -9.67 4.99
CA ALA A 310 24.59 -10.37 5.64
C ALA A 310 25.04 -11.64 4.92
N HIS A 311 24.18 -12.22 4.06
CA HIS A 311 24.51 -13.37 3.22
C HIS A 311 25.25 -12.96 1.93
N ALA A 312 25.21 -11.68 1.55
CA ALA A 312 25.85 -11.12 0.35
C ALA A 312 27.04 -10.21 0.70
N VAL A 313 27.94 -10.66 1.58
CA VAL A 313 29.07 -9.87 2.11
C VAL A 313 29.95 -9.29 1.00
N THR A 314 30.23 -10.06 -0.04
CA THR A 314 31.04 -9.61 -1.17
C THR A 314 30.38 -8.45 -1.90
N SER A 315 29.07 -8.54 -2.16
CA SER A 315 28.29 -7.47 -2.78
C SER A 315 28.18 -6.25 -1.86
N LEU A 316 28.00 -6.47 -0.56
CA LEU A 316 27.98 -5.39 0.43
C LEU A 316 29.32 -4.65 0.50
N ARG A 317 30.45 -5.36 0.41
CA ARG A 317 31.78 -4.75 0.32
C ARG A 317 31.92 -3.89 -0.93
N LYS A 318 31.65 -4.48 -2.11
CA LYS A 318 31.70 -3.76 -3.39
C LYS A 318 30.85 -2.50 -3.36
N LEU A 319 29.64 -2.60 -2.80
CA LEU A 319 28.73 -1.49 -2.63
C LEU A 319 29.33 -0.38 -1.76
N LEU A 320 29.88 -0.71 -0.58
CA LEU A 320 30.44 0.32 0.32
C LEU A 320 31.68 0.99 -0.28
N GLU A 321 32.53 0.24 -0.99
CA GLU A 321 33.68 0.78 -1.72
C GLU A 321 33.21 1.75 -2.82
N PHE A 322 32.21 1.36 -3.61
CA PHE A 322 31.59 2.21 -4.63
C PHE A 322 30.98 3.48 -4.01
N LEU A 323 30.18 3.36 -2.96
CA LEU A 323 29.59 4.50 -2.24
C LEU A 323 30.68 5.47 -1.72
N THR A 324 31.85 4.95 -1.33
CA THR A 324 32.96 5.78 -0.88
C THR A 324 33.57 6.57 -2.03
N GLN A 325 33.82 5.92 -3.17
CA GLN A 325 34.28 6.61 -4.36
C GLN A 325 33.26 7.70 -4.77
N CYS A 326 31.97 7.36 -4.77
CA CYS A 326 30.89 8.30 -5.04
C CYS A 326 30.87 9.49 -4.08
N TYR A 327 31.06 9.25 -2.78
CA TYR A 327 31.08 10.32 -1.78
C TYR A 327 32.21 11.32 -2.02
N SER A 328 33.40 10.83 -2.35
CA SER A 328 34.55 11.69 -2.66
C SER A 328 34.38 12.48 -3.97
N ALA A 329 33.79 11.87 -5.00
CA ALA A 329 33.66 12.47 -6.32
C ALA A 329 32.44 13.39 -6.47
N CYS A 330 31.36 13.12 -5.73
CA CYS A 330 30.11 13.86 -5.86
C CYS A 330 30.19 15.22 -5.16
N LYS A 331 29.63 16.26 -5.78
CA LYS A 331 29.49 17.60 -5.18
C LYS A 331 28.08 17.89 -4.66
N LEU A 332 27.12 17.01 -4.93
CA LEU A 332 25.72 17.21 -4.59
C LEU A 332 25.48 16.81 -3.12
N LEU A 333 25.09 17.78 -2.29
CA LEU A 333 24.87 17.57 -0.86
C LEU A 333 23.77 16.53 -0.57
N ASP A 334 22.68 16.53 -1.34
CA ASP A 334 21.58 15.57 -1.17
C ASP A 334 22.05 14.13 -1.40
N VAL A 335 22.90 13.92 -2.42
CA VAL A 335 23.49 12.62 -2.75
C VAL A 335 24.43 12.18 -1.64
N LYS A 336 25.32 13.07 -1.19
CA LYS A 336 26.21 12.80 -0.05
C LYS A 336 25.43 12.43 1.20
N ARG A 337 24.36 13.16 1.52
CA ARG A 337 23.49 12.88 2.66
C ARG A 337 22.89 11.47 2.58
N CYS A 338 22.40 11.05 1.41
CA CYS A 338 21.87 9.70 1.24
C CYS A 338 22.96 8.62 1.38
N ILE A 339 24.16 8.87 0.85
CA ILE A 339 25.32 7.96 1.06
C ILE A 339 25.63 7.81 2.56
N LEU A 340 25.60 8.90 3.33
CA LEU A 340 25.80 8.85 4.78
C LEU A 340 24.70 8.04 5.50
N LEU A 341 23.46 8.08 5.01
CA LEU A 341 22.38 7.23 5.53
C LEU A 341 22.64 5.75 5.24
N CYS A 342 23.12 5.40 4.04
CA CYS A 342 23.58 4.04 3.72
C CYS A 342 24.69 3.59 4.68
N TYR A 343 25.67 4.46 4.96
CA TYR A 343 26.74 4.18 5.91
C TYR A 343 26.21 3.95 7.32
N SER A 344 25.34 4.82 7.81
CA SER A 344 24.73 4.66 9.13
C SER A 344 23.95 3.35 9.24
N ALA A 345 23.22 2.95 8.19
CA ALA A 345 22.51 1.69 8.14
C ALA A 345 23.48 0.49 8.15
N ALA A 346 24.55 0.54 7.35
CA ALA A 346 25.57 -0.49 7.30
C ALA A 346 26.33 -0.63 8.63
N VAL A 347 26.74 0.47 9.26
CA VAL A 347 27.39 0.47 10.59
C VAL A 347 26.46 -0.11 11.64
N ARG A 348 25.17 0.26 11.63
CA ARG A 348 24.20 -0.31 12.56
C ARG A 348 24.07 -1.82 12.38
N ALA A 349 23.98 -2.29 11.14
CA ALA A 349 23.73 -3.67 10.80
C ALA A 349 24.96 -4.58 10.96
N TYR A 350 26.14 -4.11 10.55
CA TYR A 350 27.36 -4.91 10.38
C TYR A 350 28.58 -4.34 11.08
N GLY A 351 28.42 -3.20 11.75
CA GLY A 351 29.51 -2.54 12.44
C GLY A 351 30.10 -3.42 13.53
N PRO A 352 31.38 -3.21 13.88
CA PRO A 352 32.06 -3.99 14.90
C PRO A 352 31.39 -3.82 16.26
N ARG A 353 30.79 -4.89 16.80
CA ARG A 353 30.18 -4.93 18.15
C ARG A 353 31.00 -5.82 19.06
N LYS A 354 31.24 -5.38 20.31
CA LYS A 354 31.90 -6.22 21.33
C LYS A 354 31.11 -7.52 21.52
N GLY A 355 31.81 -8.66 21.42
CA GLY A 355 31.24 -10.00 21.65
C GLY A 355 30.45 -10.61 20.49
N CYS A 356 30.39 -9.96 19.33
CA CYS A 356 29.66 -10.48 18.16
C CYS A 356 30.65 -10.77 17.03
N HIS A 357 30.77 -12.04 16.61
CA HIS A 357 31.59 -12.45 15.45
C HIS A 357 31.00 -12.02 14.09
N VAL A 358 29.94 -11.20 14.09
CA VAL A 358 29.33 -10.61 12.89
C VAL A 358 30.14 -9.37 12.44
N GLY A 359 31.44 -9.56 12.26
CA GLY A 359 32.35 -8.63 11.60
C GLY A 359 32.76 -9.23 10.26
N LYS A 360 31.83 -9.35 9.30
CA LYS A 360 32.12 -9.94 7.98
C LYS A 360 32.76 -8.95 6.99
N LEU A 361 32.73 -7.65 7.29
CA LEU A 361 33.34 -6.61 6.45
C LEU A 361 34.77 -6.28 6.93
N PRO A 362 35.77 -6.20 6.02
CA PRO A 362 37.15 -5.88 6.39
C PRO A 362 37.29 -4.51 7.06
N TRP A 363 38.19 -4.42 8.04
CA TRP A 363 38.52 -3.18 8.76
C TRP A 363 38.88 -1.97 7.85
N PRO A 364 39.59 -2.15 6.72
CA PRO A 364 39.86 -1.05 5.79
C PRO A 364 38.61 -0.33 5.28
N VAL A 365 37.50 -1.04 5.08
CA VAL A 365 36.24 -0.44 4.60
C VAL A 365 35.67 0.53 5.64
N TRP A 366 35.66 0.12 6.92
CA TRP A 366 35.21 0.97 8.02
C TRP A 366 36.08 2.20 8.21
N THR A 367 37.39 2.03 8.06
CA THR A 367 38.36 3.13 8.17
C THR A 367 38.12 4.15 7.08
N LEU A 368 37.96 3.71 5.83
CA LEU A 368 37.71 4.58 4.68
C LEU A 368 36.40 5.36 4.84
N MET A 369 35.34 4.72 5.32
CA MET A 369 34.08 5.40 5.62
C MET A 369 34.25 6.44 6.74
N TRP A 370 34.95 6.11 7.82
CA TRP A 370 35.21 7.06 8.92
C TRP A 370 35.95 8.30 8.45
N GLU A 371 37.01 8.12 7.66
CA GLU A 371 37.80 9.24 7.13
C GLU A 371 36.97 10.19 6.26
N GLN A 372 36.02 9.69 5.47
CA GLN A 372 35.15 10.54 4.64
C GLN A 372 34.07 11.29 5.42
N THR A 373 33.75 10.83 6.65
CA THR A 373 32.61 11.36 7.42
C THR A 373 33.01 12.29 8.55
N VAL A 374 34.24 12.17 9.04
CA VAL A 374 34.73 12.89 10.22
C VAL A 374 35.91 13.81 9.90
N LYS A 375 36.76 13.44 8.93
CA LYS A 375 37.82 14.32 8.41
C LYS A 375 37.27 15.08 7.21
#